data_AF-A0A4Q3BZI9-F1
#
_entry.id   AF-A0A4Q3BZI9-F1
#
_cell.length_a   1.000
_cell.length_b   1.000
_cell.length_c   1.000
_cell.angle_alpha   90.00
_cell.angle_beta   90.00
_cell.angle_gamma   90.00
#
_symmetry.space_group_name_H-M   'P 1'
#
loop_
_entity.id
_entity.type
_entity.pdbx_description
1 polymer ?
#
loop_
_entity_poly.entity_id
_entity_poly.type
_entity_poly.pdbx_seq_one_letter_code
_entity_poly.pdbx_strand_id
1 'polypeptide(L)'
;MFTICCILNLLFVQQAKVYDTYTHTAGSIIIIIYAMLYFNKQSTAHVETGWGSNSLNWLNTGILLYFAGALAMFISMNYITTREMARWVYGTHNTVLLIEYILFAIGFSKCKA
;
A
#
# COMPACT_ATOMS: atom_id res chain seq x y z
N MET A 1 17.31 -6.80 5.59
CA MET A 1 17.65 -5.71 6.53
C MET A 1 16.40 -5.18 7.24
N PHE A 2 15.36 -4.75 6.51
CA PHE A 2 14.09 -4.28 7.07
C PHE A 2 13.40 -5.29 8.02
N THR A 3 13.34 -6.56 7.65
CA THR A 3 12.71 -7.62 8.47
C THR A 3 13.36 -7.78 9.84
N ILE A 4 14.69 -7.65 9.91
CA ILE A 4 15.45 -7.79 11.17
C ILE A 4 15.19 -6.57 12.07
N CYS A 5 15.12 -5.37 11.50
CA CYS A 5 14.76 -4.15 12.24
C CYS A 5 13.32 -4.21 12.77
N CYS A 6 12.38 -4.80 12.03
CA CYS A 6 11.00 -4.98 12.50
C CYS A 6 10.91 -5.94 13.69
N ILE A 7 11.67 -7.04 13.64
CA ILE A 7 11.74 -8.03 14.74
C ILE A 7 12.34 -7.39 15.99
N LEU A 8 13.40 -6.59 15.85
CA LEU A 8 14.02 -5.87 16.97
C LEU A 8 13.09 -4.79 17.54
N ASN A 9 12.33 -4.07 16.71
CA ASN A 9 11.34 -3.08 17.15
C ASN A 9 10.21 -3.73 17.98
N LEU A 10 9.71 -4.89 17.53
CA LEU A 10 8.67 -5.66 18.23
C LEU A 10 9.17 -6.25 19.56
N LEU A 11 10.45 -6.62 19.65
CA LEU A 11 11.02 -7.22 20.87
C LEU A 11 11.46 -6.20 21.92
N PHE A 12 11.94 -5.02 21.51
CA PHE A 12 12.63 -4.10 22.42
C PHE A 12 11.96 -2.72 22.58
N VAL A 13 11.11 -2.28 21.65
CA VAL A 13 10.61 -0.88 21.63
C VAL A 13 9.09 -0.80 21.76
N GLN A 14 8.34 -1.73 21.16
CA GLN A 14 6.87 -1.79 21.28
C GLN A 14 6.42 -2.92 22.20
N GLN A 15 5.69 -2.60 23.27
CA GLN A 15 4.95 -3.61 24.02
C GLN A 15 3.87 -4.21 23.12
N ALA A 16 3.78 -5.55 23.04
CA ALA A 16 2.89 -6.33 22.18
C ALA A 16 1.37 -6.03 22.27
N LYS A 17 0.96 -5.04 23.07
CA LYS A 17 -0.42 -4.58 23.26
C LYS A 17 -0.78 -3.30 22.49
N VAL A 18 0.19 -2.58 21.92
CA VAL A 18 -0.05 -1.33 21.17
C VAL A 18 0.02 -1.62 19.67
N TYR A 19 -1.01 -1.22 18.93
CA TYR A 19 -1.13 -1.40 17.47
C TYR A 19 0.17 -1.00 16.74
N ASP A 20 0.64 -1.84 15.82
CA ASP A 20 1.94 -1.74 15.14
C ASP A 20 2.04 -0.61 14.08
N THR A 21 1.69 0.61 14.50
CA THR A 21 1.60 1.78 13.62
C THR A 21 2.95 2.13 12.99
N TYR A 22 4.05 2.02 13.74
CA TYR A 22 5.39 2.40 13.24
C TYR A 22 5.95 1.43 12.20
N THR A 23 5.90 0.14 12.51
CA THR A 23 6.34 -0.92 11.60
C THR A 23 5.52 -0.93 10.30
N HIS A 24 4.20 -0.77 10.41
CA HIS A 24 3.30 -0.73 9.27
C HIS A 24 3.55 0.52 8.39
N THR A 25 3.75 1.69 9.00
CA THR A 25 4.05 2.93 8.27
C THR A 25 5.38 2.83 7.54
N ALA A 26 6.44 2.34 8.20
CA ALA A 26 7.75 2.16 7.57
C ALA A 26 7.71 1.15 6.41
N GLY A 27 7.00 0.03 6.59
CA GLY A 27 6.80 -0.96 5.53
C GLY A 27 6.04 -0.40 4.34
N SER A 28 5.00 0.40 4.61
CA SER A 28 4.20 1.06 3.57
C SER A 28 5.06 2.00 2.72
N ILE A 29 5.92 2.82 3.35
CA ILE A 29 6.82 3.74 2.63
C ILE A 29 7.77 2.98 1.71
N ILE A 30 8.35 1.87 2.19
CA ILE A 30 9.27 1.06 1.38
C ILE A 30 8.54 0.50 0.14
N ILE A 31 7.34 -0.04 0.33
CA ILE A 31 6.55 -0.61 -0.76
C ILE A 31 6.16 0.48 -1.77
N ILE A 32 5.76 1.67 -1.31
CA ILE A 32 5.47 2.83 -2.17
C ILE A 32 6.69 3.18 -3.02
N ILE A 33 7.88 3.26 -2.43
CA ILE A 33 9.13 3.57 -3.15
C ILE A 33 9.40 2.52 -4.23
N TYR A 34 9.31 1.22 -3.89
CA TYR A 34 9.52 0.16 -4.87
C TYR A 34 8.49 0.18 -6.00
N ALA A 35 7.22 0.46 -5.69
CA ALA A 35 6.16 0.58 -6.69
C ALA A 35 6.39 1.78 -7.63
N MET A 36 6.88 2.91 -7.11
CA MET A 36 7.28 4.06 -7.94
C MET A 36 8.49 3.74 -8.83
N LEU A 37 9.50 3.06 -8.28
CA LEU A 37 10.68 2.63 -9.04
C LEU A 37 10.30 1.67 -10.18
N TYR A 38 9.33 0.79 -9.95
CA TYR A 38 8.78 -0.08 -10.99
C TYR A 38 8.22 0.74 -12.16
N PHE A 39 7.37 1.73 -11.88
CA PHE A 39 6.81 2.59 -12.93
C PHE A 39 7.87 3.41 -13.67
N ASN A 40 8.88 3.91 -12.95
CA ASN A 40 9.98 4.65 -13.57
C ASN A 40 10.77 3.77 -14.55
N LYS A 41 11.14 2.54 -14.14
CA LYS A 41 11.82 1.58 -15.00
C LYS A 41 10.97 1.20 -16.21
N GLN A 42 9.68 0.95 -15.99
CA GLN A 42 8.80 0.50 -17.04
C GLN A 42 8.52 1.58 -18.10
N SER A 43 8.34 2.83 -17.66
CA SER A 43 8.18 3.98 -18.57
C SER A 43 9.40 4.16 -19.48
N THR A 44 10.57 3.70 -19.06
CA THR A 44 11.82 3.83 -19.83
C THR A 44 12.04 2.62 -20.75
N ALA A 45 11.52 1.44 -20.40
CA ALA A 45 11.81 0.18 -21.10
C ALA A 45 10.75 -0.27 -22.13
N HIS A 46 9.49 0.14 -21.98
CA HIS A 46 8.37 -0.43 -22.75
C HIS A 46 7.42 0.66 -23.29
N VAL A 47 7.94 1.56 -24.12
CA VAL A 47 7.16 2.65 -24.74
C VAL A 47 6.10 2.12 -25.72
N GLU A 48 6.33 0.96 -26.34
CA GLU A 48 5.48 0.44 -27.44
C GLU A 48 4.28 -0.39 -26.97
N THR A 49 4.30 -0.95 -25.75
CA THR A 49 3.16 -1.71 -25.21
C THR A 49 2.26 -0.81 -24.39
N GLY A 50 0.98 -0.70 -24.76
CA GLY A 50 0.03 0.13 -24.03
C GLY A 50 -0.04 -0.24 -22.54
N TRP A 51 0.02 0.76 -21.65
CA TRP A 51 0.10 0.57 -20.19
C TRP A 51 -0.92 -0.43 -19.64
N GLY A 52 -2.16 -0.36 -20.12
CA GLY A 52 -3.25 -1.23 -19.68
C GLY A 52 -3.18 -2.68 -20.18
N SER A 53 -2.22 -3.03 -21.04
CA SER A 53 -2.01 -4.41 -21.50
C SER A 53 -1.18 -5.23 -20.51
N ASN A 54 -0.34 -4.58 -19.70
CA ASN A 54 0.56 -5.28 -18.78
C ASN A 54 -0.14 -5.55 -17.44
N SER A 55 -0.29 -6.84 -17.12
CA SER A 55 -0.88 -7.34 -15.86
C SER A 55 -0.20 -6.76 -14.61
N LEU A 56 1.13 -6.64 -14.63
CA LEU A 56 1.91 -6.16 -13.49
C LEU A 56 1.65 -4.68 -13.19
N ASN A 57 1.23 -3.89 -14.18
CA ASN A 57 0.94 -2.46 -13.98
C ASN A 57 -0.30 -2.29 -13.12
N TRP A 58 -1.33 -3.10 -13.38
CA TRP A 58 -2.56 -3.11 -12.60
C TRP A 58 -2.31 -3.54 -11.15
N LEU A 59 -1.50 -4.59 -10.96
CA LEU A 59 -1.08 -5.04 -9.63
C LEU A 59 -0.27 -3.95 -8.91
N ASN A 60 0.73 -3.37 -9.57
CA ASN A 60 1.57 -2.34 -8.97
C ASN A 60 0.77 -1.06 -8.64
N THR A 61 -0.20 -0.68 -9.46
CA THR A 61 -1.12 0.43 -9.16
C THR A 61 -1.98 0.13 -7.95
N GLY A 62 -2.52 -1.09 -7.84
CA GLY A 62 -3.31 -1.50 -6.68
C GLY A 62 -2.50 -1.41 -5.39
N ILE A 63 -1.29 -1.97 -5.40
CA ILE A 63 -0.34 -1.91 -4.29
C ILE A 63 -0.05 -0.44 -3.93
N LEU A 64 0.32 0.39 -4.91
CA LEU A 64 0.65 1.79 -4.67
C LEU A 64 -0.54 2.55 -4.06
N LEU A 65 -1.75 2.34 -4.60
CA LEU A 65 -2.97 2.99 -4.13
C LEU A 65 -3.31 2.58 -2.69
N TYR A 66 -3.23 1.28 -2.38
CA TYR A 66 -3.50 0.76 -1.04
C TYR A 66 -2.51 1.30 -0.02
N PHE A 67 -1.21 1.18 -0.27
CA PHE A 67 -0.20 1.61 0.71
C PHE A 67 -0.19 3.14 0.87
N ALA A 68 -0.46 3.92 -0.18
CA ALA A 68 -0.63 5.37 -0.06
C ALA A 68 -1.89 5.73 0.75
N GLY A 69 -3.01 5.05 0.51
CA GLY A 69 -4.25 5.24 1.26
C GLY A 69 -4.13 4.83 2.72
N ALA A 70 -3.44 3.72 3.01
CA ALA A 70 -3.12 3.28 4.36
C ALA A 70 -2.24 4.31 5.07
N LEU A 71 -1.21 4.84 4.41
CA LEU A 71 -0.33 5.87 4.98
C LEU A 71 -1.11 7.15 5.31
N ALA A 72 -2.00 7.60 4.41
CA ALA A 72 -2.89 8.73 4.67
C ALA A 72 -3.80 8.48 5.88
N MET A 73 -4.36 7.27 6.00
CA MET A 73 -5.16 6.85 7.14
C MET A 73 -4.35 6.92 8.45
N PHE A 74 -3.15 6.32 8.49
CA PHE A 74 -2.32 6.32 9.70
C PHE A 74 -1.87 7.72 10.13
N ILE A 75 -1.54 8.61 9.18
CA ILE A 75 -1.22 10.01 9.48
C ILE A 75 -2.45 10.71 10.07
N SER A 76 -3.63 10.49 9.47
CA SER A 76 -4.87 11.10 9.93
C SER A 76 -5.34 10.58 11.29
N MET A 77 -4.88 9.39 11.71
CA MET A 77 -5.33 8.72 12.93
C MET A 77 -5.12 9.55 14.20
N ASN A 78 -4.05 10.37 14.24
CA ASN A 78 -3.78 11.29 15.36
C ASN A 78 -4.74 12.48 15.44
N TYR A 79 -5.44 12.80 14.35
CA TYR A 79 -6.40 13.89 14.25
C TYR A 79 -7.85 13.43 14.48
N ILE A 80 -8.08 12.11 14.57
CA ILE A 80 -9.40 11.54 14.80
C ILE A 80 -9.74 11.63 16.27
N THR A 81 -10.60 12.59 16.61
CA THR A 81 -11.06 12.83 18.00
C THR A 81 -12.46 12.28 18.27
N THR A 82 -13.23 11.97 17.22
CA THR A 82 -14.61 11.49 17.35
C THR A 82 -14.81 10.13 16.66
N ARG A 83 -15.78 9.36 17.16
CA ARG A 83 -16.14 8.05 16.60
C ARG A 83 -16.70 8.16 15.17
N GLU A 84 -17.37 9.27 14.86
CA GLU A 84 -17.88 9.53 13.50
C GLU A 84 -16.73 9.79 12.51
N MET A 85 -15.76 10.62 12.88
CA MET A 85 -14.55 10.82 12.07
C MET A 85 -13.80 9.50 11.84
N ALA A 86 -13.68 8.67 12.88
CA ALA A 86 -13.10 7.34 12.75
C ALA A 86 -13.85 6.52 11.68
N ARG A 87 -15.18 6.45 11.76
CA ARG A 87 -16.00 5.71 10.80
C ARG A 87 -15.78 6.19 9.35
N TRP A 88 -15.66 7.49 9.12
CA TRP A 88 -15.37 8.04 7.79
C TRP A 88 -13.98 7.66 7.28
N VAL A 89 -12.97 7.73 8.14
CA VAL A 89 -11.59 7.36 7.79
C VAL A 89 -11.48 5.87 7.48
N TYR A 90 -12.02 5.00 8.34
CA TYR A 90 -12.07 3.56 8.08
C TYR A 90 -12.91 3.22 6.83
N GLY A 91 -14.02 3.92 6.60
CA GLY A 91 -14.85 3.75 5.41
C GLY A 91 -14.10 4.09 4.12
N THR A 92 -13.33 5.19 4.14
CA THR A 92 -12.51 5.61 3.01
C THR A 92 -11.40 4.60 2.74
N HIS A 93 -10.72 4.13 3.79
CA HIS A 93 -9.70 3.09 3.65
C HIS A 93 -10.27 1.78 3.08
N ASN A 94 -11.43 1.34 3.55
CA ASN A 94 -12.09 0.15 3.00
C ASN A 94 -12.47 0.32 1.52
N THR A 95 -12.82 1.54 1.10
CA THR A 95 -13.11 1.84 -0.30
C THR A 95 -11.84 1.72 -1.15
N VAL A 96 -10.71 2.22 -0.65
CA VAL A 96 -9.40 2.06 -1.29
C VAL A 96 -9.01 0.58 -1.40
N LEU A 97 -9.21 -0.20 -0.34
CA LEU A 97 -8.98 -1.65 -0.33
C LEU A 97 -9.84 -2.38 -1.38
N LEU A 98 -11.11 -1.99 -1.53
CA LEU A 98 -11.98 -2.56 -2.56
C LEU A 98 -11.47 -2.25 -3.97
N ILE A 99 -10.98 -1.03 -4.20
CA ILE A 99 -10.39 -0.63 -5.48
C ILE A 99 -9.11 -1.43 -5.76
N GLU A 100 -8.25 -1.64 -4.76
CA GLU A 100 -7.07 -2.51 -4.88
C GLU A 100 -7.46 -3.92 -5.37
N TYR A 101 -8.47 -4.55 -4.76
CA TYR A 101 -8.91 -5.87 -5.20
C TYR A 101 -9.46 -5.89 -6.63
N ILE A 102 -10.16 -4.84 -7.05
CA ILE A 102 -10.60 -4.71 -8.44
C ILE A 102 -9.40 -4.62 -9.39
N LEU A 103 -8.40 -3.81 -9.03
CA LEU A 103 -7.17 -3.67 -9.83
C LEU A 103 -6.42 -5.01 -9.90
N PHE A 104 -6.39 -5.77 -8.80
CA PHE A 104 -5.79 -7.10 -8.79
C PHE A 104 -6.55 -8.07 -9.69
N ALA A 105 -7.88 -8.10 -9.62
CA ALA A 105 -8.71 -8.92 -10.49
C ALA A 105 -8.47 -8.59 -11.98
N ILE A 106 -8.38 -7.30 -12.33
CA ILE A 106 -8.04 -6.86 -13.69
C ILE A 106 -6.62 -7.31 -14.08
N GLY A 107 -5.63 -7.13 -13.20
CA GLY A 107 -4.27 -7.59 -13.39
C GLY A 107 -4.20 -9.08 -13.69
N PHE A 108 -4.81 -9.92 -12.84
CA PHE A 108 -4.85 -11.36 -13.03
C PHE A 108 -5.59 -11.77 -14.31
N SER A 109 -6.69 -11.10 -14.67
CA SER A 109 -7.40 -11.39 -15.93
C SER A 109 -6.55 -11.15 -17.19
N LYS A 110 -5.55 -10.27 -17.10
CA LYS A 110 -4.61 -9.94 -18.18
C LYS A 110 -3.35 -10.80 -18.15
N CYS A 111 -3.15 -11.59 -17.10
CA CYS A 111 -2.07 -12.56 -17.03
C CYS A 111 -2.45 -13.74 -17.93
N LYS A 112 -1.97 -13.74 -19.18
CA LYS A 112 -2.11 -14.91 -20.05
C LYS A 112 -1.22 -16.04 -19.51
N ALA A 113 -1.81 -17.22 -19.33
CA ALA A 113 -1.08 -18.47 -19.10
C ALA A 113 -0.28 -18.88 -20.34
#